data_AF-A0A2E2E1F5-F1
#
_entry.id   AF-A0A2E2E1F5-F1
#
_cell.length_a   1.000
_cell.length_b   1.000
_cell.length_c   1.000
_cell.angle_alpha   90.00
_cell.angle_beta   90.00
_cell.angle_gamma   90.00
#
_symmetry.space_group_name_H-M   'P 1'
#
loop_
_entity.id
_entity.type
_entity.pdbx_description
1 polymer ?
#
loop_
_entity_poly.entity_id
_entity_poly.type
_entity_poly.pdbx_seq_one_letter_code
_entity_poly.pdbx_strand_id
1 'polypeptide(L)'
;MKYIACGEPGHVRRVSHRGAEPADKSSPEWWRWRWSAKLGLSEDPGAIHTGNSAYGALGLAYHMRPKRIVLCGVDADDQPRIDGKMTRSLAHLSMLFESALPQLRGAGIEVVNASPWSRVTCFPKIDPAKVPEWII
;
A
#
# COMPACT_ATOMS: atom_id res chain seq x y z
N MET A 1 -13.23 -25.15 -6.50
CA MET A 1 -12.34 -23.96 -6.47
C MET A 1 -11.59 -23.93 -7.80
N LYS A 2 -12.00 -23.09 -8.75
CA LYS A 2 -11.32 -23.00 -10.06
C LYS A 2 -10.10 -22.10 -9.88
N TYR A 3 -8.90 -22.67 -9.91
CA TYR A 3 -7.69 -21.89 -10.17
C TYR A 3 -7.76 -21.49 -11.64
N ILE A 4 -7.93 -20.20 -11.90
CA ILE A 4 -8.03 -19.64 -13.27
C ILE A 4 -6.63 -19.21 -13.71
N ALA A 5 -6.29 -19.56 -14.95
CA ALA A 5 -4.98 -19.46 -15.56
C ALA A 5 -4.40 -18.04 -15.57
N CYS A 6 -3.07 -17.98 -15.41
CA CYS A 6 -2.24 -16.78 -15.53
C CYS A 6 -2.13 -16.33 -17.00
N GLY A 7 -2.15 -15.02 -17.27
CA GLY A 7 -1.54 -14.47 -18.49
C GLY A 7 -2.43 -13.78 -19.52
N GLU A 8 -3.70 -13.51 -19.24
CA GLU A 8 -4.49 -12.66 -20.16
C GLU A 8 -4.18 -11.15 -19.96
N PRO A 9 -4.08 -10.36 -21.05
CA PRO A 9 -3.88 -8.93 -20.96
C PRO A 9 -5.00 -8.28 -20.15
N GLY A 10 -4.63 -7.60 -19.06
CA GLY A 10 -5.54 -6.94 -18.13
C GLY A 10 -5.72 -7.62 -16.77
N HIS A 11 -5.14 -8.80 -16.52
CA HIS A 11 -5.23 -9.47 -15.21
C HIS A 11 -3.91 -9.38 -14.42
N VAL A 12 -3.93 -8.66 -13.30
CA VAL A 12 -2.75 -8.54 -12.41
C VAL A 12 -2.88 -9.55 -11.27
N ARG A 13 -1.90 -10.46 -11.13
CA ARG A 13 -1.92 -11.48 -10.08
C ARG A 13 -1.53 -10.89 -8.73
N ARG A 14 -2.21 -11.32 -7.66
CA ARG A 14 -1.83 -10.95 -6.28
C ARG A 14 -0.73 -11.88 -5.78
N VAL A 15 0.40 -11.32 -5.40
CA VAL A 15 1.53 -12.05 -4.83
C VAL A 15 1.55 -11.84 -3.32
N SER A 16 1.49 -12.94 -2.58
CA SER A 16 1.54 -12.95 -1.13
C SER A 16 2.70 -13.82 -0.65
N HIS A 17 3.21 -13.55 0.53
CA HIS A 17 4.27 -14.36 1.14
C HIS A 17 4.02 -14.50 2.63
N ARG A 18 4.28 -15.69 3.16
CA ARG A 18 4.15 -16.01 4.58
C ARG A 18 5.33 -16.89 5.01
N GLY A 19 6.14 -16.37 5.92
CA GLY A 19 7.23 -17.11 6.56
C GLY A 19 6.81 -17.69 7.91
N ALA A 20 7.77 -17.83 8.83
CA ALA A 20 7.49 -18.18 10.22
C ALA A 20 6.56 -17.15 10.88
N GLU A 21 5.63 -17.63 11.70
CA GLU A 21 4.73 -16.77 12.46
C GLU A 21 5.49 -16.02 13.57
N PRO A 22 5.39 -14.68 13.66
CA PRO A 22 5.97 -13.93 14.76
C PRO A 22 5.32 -14.29 16.11
N ALA A 23 6.11 -14.30 17.18
CA ALA A 23 5.64 -14.65 18.52
C ALA A 23 4.66 -13.62 19.11
N ASP A 24 4.95 -12.33 18.93
CA ASP A 24 4.08 -11.24 19.39
C ASP A 24 2.95 -11.00 18.37
N LYS A 25 1.75 -11.45 18.73
CA LYS A 25 0.55 -11.37 17.89
C LYS A 25 -0.07 -9.98 17.78
N SER A 26 0.46 -8.99 18.49
CA SER A 26 0.03 -7.60 18.40
C SER A 26 0.94 -6.74 17.51
N SER A 27 2.13 -7.24 17.18
CA SER A 27 3.17 -6.53 16.45
C SER A 27 2.80 -6.22 14.98
N PRO A 28 3.32 -5.12 14.39
CA PRO A 28 3.23 -4.87 12.94
C PRO A 28 3.72 -6.05 12.09
N GLU A 29 4.75 -6.76 12.53
CA GLU A 29 5.30 -7.93 11.88
C GLU A 29 4.29 -9.07 11.83
N TRP A 30 3.58 -9.31 12.94
CA TRP A 30 2.52 -10.32 12.97
C TRP A 30 1.34 -9.92 12.08
N TRP A 31 0.93 -8.64 12.09
CA TRP A 31 -0.13 -8.19 11.17
C TRP A 31 0.29 -8.32 9.71
N ARG A 32 1.54 -7.99 9.37
CA ARG A 32 2.12 -8.24 8.03
C ARG A 32 2.03 -9.72 7.68
N TRP A 33 2.48 -10.60 8.57
CA TRP A 33 2.43 -12.07 8.38
C TRP A 33 0.99 -12.58 8.23
N ARG A 34 0.07 -12.11 9.08
CA ARG A 34 -1.35 -12.49 9.14
C ARG A 34 -2.07 -12.16 7.84
N TRP A 35 -1.70 -11.06 7.19
CA TRP A 35 -2.20 -10.63 5.89
C TRP A 35 -1.37 -11.15 4.71
N SER A 36 -0.35 -11.98 4.98
CA SER A 36 0.61 -12.48 3.99
C SER A 36 1.22 -11.35 3.16
N ALA A 37 1.39 -10.18 3.78
CA ALA A 37 1.81 -8.98 3.12
C ALA A 37 3.31 -9.02 2.79
N LYS A 38 3.66 -8.56 1.60
CA LYS A 38 5.04 -8.60 1.10
C LYS A 38 5.61 -7.18 1.05
N LEU A 39 6.81 -7.02 1.59
CA LEU A 39 7.54 -5.75 1.56
C LEU A 39 8.00 -5.43 0.13
N GLY A 40 8.13 -4.14 -0.15
CA GLY A 40 8.40 -3.60 -1.48
C GLY A 40 7.23 -3.79 -2.44
N LEU A 41 7.33 -3.14 -3.60
CA LEU A 41 6.42 -3.31 -4.73
C LEU A 41 6.92 -4.47 -5.61
N SER A 42 6.01 -5.02 -6.42
CA SER A 42 6.40 -6.00 -7.44
C SER A 42 7.09 -5.29 -8.59
N GLU A 43 8.22 -5.80 -9.07
CA GLU A 43 8.84 -5.35 -10.34
C GLU A 43 8.25 -6.09 -11.56
N ASP A 44 7.50 -7.18 -11.34
CA ASP A 44 6.77 -7.85 -12.41
C ASP A 44 5.47 -7.07 -12.70
N PRO A 45 5.26 -6.56 -13.93
CA PRO A 45 4.08 -5.76 -14.32
C PRO A 45 2.77 -6.55 -14.29
N GLY A 46 2.85 -7.89 -14.35
CA GLY A 46 1.71 -8.79 -14.20
C GLY A 46 1.39 -9.12 -12.74
N ALA A 47 2.03 -8.49 -11.75
CA ALA A 47 1.85 -8.78 -10.34
C ALA A 47 1.78 -7.54 -9.42
N ILE A 48 0.98 -7.66 -8.35
CA ILE A 48 0.89 -6.69 -7.24
C ILE A 48 1.05 -7.43 -5.92
N HIS A 49 1.86 -6.87 -5.00
CA HIS A 49 2.03 -7.41 -3.66
C HIS A 49 0.81 -7.14 -2.76
N THR A 50 0.51 -8.07 -1.86
CA THR A 50 -0.60 -7.93 -0.89
C THR A 50 -0.20 -7.08 0.33
N GLY A 51 -1.19 -6.47 0.99
CA GLY A 51 -1.00 -5.68 2.22
C GLY A 51 -2.31 -5.08 2.73
N ASN A 52 -2.97 -4.32 1.87
CA ASN A 52 -4.39 -3.94 1.91
C ASN A 52 -4.77 -3.45 0.49
N SER A 53 -5.94 -2.85 0.32
CA SER A 53 -6.33 -2.24 -0.96
C SER A 53 -5.45 -1.04 -1.33
N ALA A 54 -5.12 -0.16 -0.38
CA ALA A 54 -4.31 1.03 -0.64
C ALA A 54 -2.89 0.71 -1.10
N TYR A 55 -2.22 -0.26 -0.46
CA TYR A 55 -0.89 -0.72 -0.86
C TYR A 55 -0.91 -1.40 -2.23
N GLY A 56 -1.97 -2.17 -2.52
CA GLY A 56 -2.18 -2.73 -3.85
C GLY A 56 -2.37 -1.65 -4.92
N ALA A 57 -3.11 -0.59 -4.61
CA ALA A 57 -3.30 0.56 -5.49
C ALA A 57 -1.99 1.31 -5.75
N LEU A 58 -1.13 1.48 -4.72
CA LEU A 58 0.22 2.01 -4.89
C LEU A 58 1.06 1.15 -5.84
N GLY A 59 1.02 -0.17 -5.69
CA GLY A 59 1.70 -1.10 -6.59
C GLY A 59 1.20 -1.01 -8.04
N LEU A 60 -0.10 -0.85 -8.24
CA LEU A 60 -0.67 -0.61 -9.56
C LEU A 60 -0.19 0.73 -10.14
N ALA A 61 -0.27 1.80 -9.36
CA ALA A 61 0.19 3.13 -9.78
C ALA A 61 1.68 3.15 -10.12
N TYR A 62 2.52 2.42 -9.37
CA TYR A 62 3.94 2.25 -9.66
C TYR A 62 4.17 1.70 -11.07
N HIS A 63 3.41 0.68 -11.48
CA HIS A 63 3.51 0.09 -12.82
C HIS A 63 3.06 1.03 -13.95
N MET A 64 2.20 2.01 -13.64
CA MET A 64 1.81 3.06 -14.59
C MET A 64 2.90 4.14 -14.78
N ARG A 65 3.96 4.12 -13.96
CA ARG A 65 5.10 5.07 -13.99
C ARG A 65 4.70 6.57 -14.02
N PRO A 66 3.77 7.03 -13.16
CA PRO A 66 3.45 8.46 -13.07
C PRO A 66 4.63 9.23 -12.47
N LYS A 67 4.69 10.54 -12.68
CA LYS A 67 5.66 11.40 -11.98
C LYS A 67 5.26 11.70 -10.53
N ARG A 68 3.96 11.71 -10.26
CA ARG A 68 3.37 12.14 -8.99
C ARG A 68 2.22 11.21 -8.59
N ILE A 69 2.17 10.83 -7.32
CA ILE A 69 1.10 10.05 -6.69
C ILE A 69 0.64 10.78 -5.43
N VAL A 70 -0.67 10.85 -5.23
CA VAL A 70 -1.26 11.35 -3.98
C VAL A 70 -1.90 10.19 -3.24
N LEU A 71 -1.48 9.97 -2.00
CA LEU A 71 -2.14 9.08 -1.06
C LEU A 71 -3.24 9.86 -0.34
N CYS A 72 -4.51 9.52 -0.55
CA CYS A 72 -5.66 10.19 0.06
C CYS A 72 -6.64 9.16 0.61
N GLY A 73 -7.20 9.42 1.80
CA GLY A 73 -8.12 8.51 2.48
C GLY A 73 -7.46 7.26 3.05
N VAL A 74 -6.18 7.37 3.44
CA VAL A 74 -5.40 6.26 4.03
C VAL A 74 -4.85 6.70 5.36
N ASP A 75 -5.60 6.42 6.43
CA ASP A 75 -5.25 6.89 7.77
C ASP A 75 -4.37 5.89 8.55
N ALA A 76 -4.50 4.60 8.26
CA ALA A 76 -3.73 3.53 8.90
C ALA A 76 -3.83 3.50 10.44
N ASP A 77 -4.99 3.87 10.97
CA ASP A 77 -5.34 3.75 12.37
C ASP A 77 -6.47 2.72 12.58
N ASP A 78 -6.98 2.66 13.80
CA ASP A 78 -8.08 1.81 14.25
C ASP A 78 -9.40 2.55 14.38
N GLN A 79 -9.49 3.78 13.85
CA GLN A 79 -10.73 4.54 13.85
C GLN A 79 -11.75 3.92 12.86
N PRO A 80 -13.05 4.12 13.09
CA PRO A 80 -14.07 3.73 12.13
C PRO A 80 -13.80 4.36 10.76
N ARG A 81 -14.02 3.58 9.69
CA ARG A 81 -14.04 4.12 8.33
C ARG A 81 -15.17 5.13 8.17
N ILE A 82 -15.15 5.89 7.08
CA ILE A 82 -16.23 6.82 6.71
C ILE A 82 -17.62 6.16 6.61
N ASP A 83 -17.68 4.85 6.33
CA ASP A 83 -18.92 4.06 6.30
C ASP A 83 -19.31 3.48 7.69
N GLY A 84 -18.64 3.93 8.75
CA GLY A 84 -18.86 3.51 10.14
C GLY A 84 -18.30 2.13 10.49
N LYS A 85 -17.70 1.40 9.55
CA LYS A 85 -17.20 0.05 9.81
C LYS A 85 -15.83 0.09 10.46
N MET A 86 -15.66 -0.74 11.48
CA MET A 86 -14.36 -0.98 12.11
C MET A 86 -13.47 -1.81 11.20
N THR A 87 -12.19 -1.48 11.21
CA THR A 87 -11.15 -2.31 10.59
C THR A 87 -10.44 -3.14 11.66
N ARG A 88 -9.81 -4.23 11.25
CA ARG A 88 -8.77 -4.84 12.09
C ARG A 88 -7.55 -3.92 12.10
N SER A 89 -6.64 -4.13 13.04
CA SER A 89 -5.42 -3.33 13.11
C SER A 89 -4.72 -3.21 11.75
N LEU A 90 -4.35 -1.97 11.45
CA LEU A 90 -3.61 -1.55 10.25
C LEU A 90 -2.15 -1.24 10.57
N ALA A 91 -1.64 -1.70 11.72
CA ALA A 91 -0.30 -1.38 12.22
C ALA A 91 0.85 -1.74 11.25
N HIS A 92 0.64 -2.72 10.36
CA HIS A 92 1.63 -3.12 9.35
C HIS A 92 1.73 -2.16 8.16
N LEU A 93 0.77 -1.24 7.97
CA LEU A 93 0.74 -0.40 6.77
C LEU A 93 1.92 0.57 6.69
N SER A 94 2.30 1.24 7.78
CA SER A 94 3.43 2.17 7.77
C SER A 94 4.71 1.47 7.32
N MET A 95 4.96 0.26 7.82
CA MET A 95 6.07 -0.60 7.40
C MET A 95 6.00 -0.95 5.90
N LEU A 96 4.82 -1.28 5.37
CA LEU A 96 4.65 -1.59 3.96
C LEU A 96 4.95 -0.39 3.06
N PHE A 97 4.35 0.77 3.34
CA PHE A 97 4.56 1.99 2.56
C PHE A 97 6.01 2.45 2.61
N GLU A 98 6.65 2.39 3.78
CA GLU A 98 8.07 2.72 3.94
C GLU A 98 8.96 1.80 3.10
N SER A 99 8.67 0.49 3.07
CA SER A 99 9.44 -0.47 2.28
C SER A 99 9.40 -0.23 0.77
N ALA A 100 8.44 0.55 0.27
CA ALA A 100 8.34 0.90 -1.16
C ALA A 100 9.19 2.14 -1.54
N LEU A 101 9.69 2.91 -0.57
CA LEU A 101 10.42 4.16 -0.84
C LEU A 101 11.60 4.01 -1.81
N PRO A 102 12.48 2.99 -1.69
CA PRO A 102 13.61 2.86 -2.61
C PRO A 102 13.17 2.68 -4.06
N GLN A 103 12.09 1.92 -4.30
CA GLN A 103 11.57 1.65 -5.65
C GLN A 103 10.88 2.88 -6.23
N LEU A 104 10.09 3.60 -5.44
CA LEU A 104 9.45 4.85 -5.86
C LEU A 104 10.50 5.90 -6.24
N ARG A 105 11.52 6.08 -5.38
CA ARG A 105 12.64 7.01 -5.64
C ARG A 105 13.43 6.60 -6.87
N GLY A 106 13.78 5.32 -6.99
CA GLY A 106 14.52 4.79 -8.15
C GLY A 106 13.76 4.97 -9.47
N ALA A 107 12.43 4.95 -9.41
CA ALA A 107 11.55 5.20 -10.56
C ALA A 107 11.30 6.70 -10.84
N GLY A 108 11.83 7.62 -10.01
CA GLY A 108 11.58 9.06 -10.13
C GLY A 108 10.11 9.43 -9.88
N ILE A 109 9.44 8.72 -8.97
CA ILE A 109 8.05 8.93 -8.60
C ILE A 109 7.99 9.66 -7.25
N GLU A 110 7.35 10.82 -7.24
CA GLU A 110 7.06 11.55 -6.02
C GLU A 110 5.72 11.11 -5.44
N VAL A 111 5.68 10.90 -4.12
CA VAL A 111 4.45 10.53 -3.41
C VAL A 111 4.24 11.49 -2.25
N VAL A 112 3.03 12.04 -2.13
CA VAL A 112 2.60 12.87 -1.01
C VAL A 112 1.39 12.26 -0.31
N ASN A 113 1.24 12.54 0.98
CA ASN A 113 0.11 12.08 1.79
C ASN A 113 -0.84 13.25 2.08
N ALA A 114 -2.04 13.19 1.50
CA ALA A 114 -3.13 14.14 1.70
C ALA A 114 -4.09 13.72 2.83
N SER A 115 -3.75 12.72 3.66
CA SER A 115 -4.47 12.40 4.90
C SER A 115 -3.74 13.02 6.10
N PRO A 116 -4.21 14.16 6.66
CA PRO A 116 -3.48 14.92 7.69
C PRO A 116 -3.21 14.11 8.96
N TRP A 117 -4.12 13.19 9.31
CA TRP A 117 -4.03 12.38 10.53
C TRP A 117 -3.48 10.98 10.29
N SER A 118 -3.06 10.68 9.06
CA SER A 118 -2.52 9.37 8.72
C SER A 118 -1.28 9.01 9.53
N ARG A 119 -1.25 7.76 10.01
CA ARG A 119 -0.11 7.08 10.61
C ARG A 119 0.96 6.65 9.59
N VAL A 120 0.67 6.77 8.29
CA VAL A 120 1.67 6.61 7.23
C VAL A 120 2.45 7.93 7.10
N THR A 121 3.64 7.96 7.69
CA THR A 121 4.47 9.19 7.79
C THR A 121 5.68 9.19 6.86
N CYS A 122 5.92 8.11 6.13
CA CYS A 122 7.08 7.98 5.23
C CYS A 122 7.01 8.87 3.97
N PHE A 123 5.86 9.50 3.71
CA PHE A 123 5.66 10.45 2.61
C PHE A 123 5.43 11.87 3.17
N PRO A 124 5.94 12.92 2.51
CA PRO A 124 5.62 14.31 2.86
C PRO A 124 4.10 14.53 2.89
N LYS A 125 3.61 15.27 3.88
CA LYS A 125 2.19 15.63 3.94
C LYS A 125 1.89 16.84 3.06
N ILE A 126 0.70 16.83 2.46
CA ILE A 126 0.14 17.97 1.73
C ILE A 126 -1.25 18.27 2.28
N ASP A 127 -1.63 19.54 2.30
CA ASP A 127 -3.02 19.95 2.53
C ASP A 127 -3.89 19.37 1.40
N PRO A 128 -4.96 18.60 1.70
CA PRO A 128 -5.87 18.08 0.69
C PRO A 128 -6.36 19.15 -0.30
N ALA A 129 -6.55 20.39 0.14
CA ALA A 129 -7.02 21.48 -0.72
C ALA A 129 -5.99 21.87 -1.81
N LYS A 130 -4.70 21.57 -1.60
CA LYS A 130 -3.61 21.88 -2.55
C LYS A 130 -3.28 20.76 -3.52
N VAL A 131 -3.93 19.59 -3.37
CA VAL A 131 -3.72 18.43 -4.25
C VAL A 131 -3.95 18.75 -5.73
N PRO A 132 -5.01 19.49 -6.14
CA PRO A 132 -5.22 19.81 -7.55
C PRO A 132 -4.06 20.59 -8.18
N GLU A 133 -3.47 21.53 -7.45
CA GLU A 133 -2.32 22.31 -7.92
C GLU A 133 -1.04 21.47 -8.00
N TRP A 134 -0.89 20.50 -7.10
CA TRP A 134 0.29 19.66 -7.03
C TRP A 134 0.30 18.51 -8.04
N ILE A 135 -0.85 17.98 -8.46
CA ILE A 135 -0.90 16.80 -9.33
C ILE A 135 -0.79 17.13 -10.83
N ILE A 136 -1.02 18.40 -11.20
CA ILE A 136 -0.90 18.94 -12.58
C ILE A 136 0.56 19.27 -12.90
#